data_AF-A0A7D5MD46-F1
#
_entry.id   AF-A0A7D5MD46-F1
#
_cell.length_a   1.000
_cell.length_b   1.000
_cell.length_c   1.000
_cell.angle_alpha   90.00
_cell.angle_beta   90.00
_cell.angle_gamma   90.00
#
_symmetry.space_group_name_H-M   'P 1'
#
loop_
_entity.id
_entity.type
_entity.pdbx_description
1 polymer ?
#
loop_
_entity_poly.entity_id
_entity_poly.type
_entity_poly.pdbx_seq_one_letter_code
_entity_poly.pdbx_strand_id
1 'polypeptide(L)'
;MVSTIKPVEIQCCGPLHEMNLYSDTTITLGDSVDLHAEAFLEGNQIFYFWEPPGLIQCQGCPANNIKTFHDQVIVVKATDQYNCEAKDSIQIRVDVKRPIFSLMYSHQTMMESTTALPDMVTL
;
A
#
# COMPACT_ATOMS: atom_id res chain seq x y z
N MET A 1 26.04 -54.78 -19.61
CA MET A 1 26.43 -53.38 -19.91
C MET A 1 25.80 -52.52 -18.82
N VAL A 2 26.62 -51.93 -17.94
CA VAL A 2 26.13 -51.11 -16.83
C VAL A 2 25.70 -49.77 -17.43
N SER A 3 24.43 -49.43 -17.28
CA SER A 3 23.86 -48.18 -17.78
C SER A 3 24.43 -47.00 -16.99
N THR A 4 25.08 -46.08 -17.69
CA THR A 4 25.61 -44.84 -17.11
C THR A 4 24.44 -43.93 -16.78
N ILE A 5 23.95 -43.99 -15.54
CA ILE A 5 22.96 -43.03 -15.04
C ILE A 5 23.70 -41.70 -14.92
N LYS A 6 23.43 -40.78 -15.86
CA LYS A 6 23.84 -39.38 -15.75
C LYS A 6 23.10 -38.83 -14.53
N PRO A 7 23.78 -38.26 -13.51
CA PRO A 7 23.10 -37.77 -12.33
C PRO A 7 22.07 -36.72 -12.75
N VAL A 8 20.86 -36.84 -12.19
CA VAL A 8 19.84 -35.79 -12.26
C VAL A 8 20.47 -34.54 -11.68
N GLU A 9 20.51 -33.48 -12.47
CA GLU A 9 20.91 -32.15 -12.01
C GLU A 9 19.85 -31.71 -10.99
N ILE A 10 20.16 -31.89 -9.71
CA ILE A 10 19.33 -31.36 -8.63
C ILE A 10 19.55 -29.85 -8.70
N GLN A 11 18.54 -29.13 -9.19
CA GLN A 11 18.48 -27.68 -9.13
C GLN A 11 18.40 -27.30 -7.65
N CYS A 12 19.55 -27.17 -7.01
CA CYS A 12 19.64 -26.79 -5.61
C CYS A 12 19.35 -25.29 -5.53
N CYS A 13 18.07 -24.96 -5.40
CA CYS A 13 17.68 -23.71 -4.78
C CYS A 13 18.43 -23.61 -3.44
N GLY A 14 19.38 -22.69 -3.33
CA GLY A 14 20.26 -22.58 -2.18
C GLY A 14 19.48 -22.28 -0.90
N PRO A 15 20.13 -22.39 0.28
CA PRO A 15 19.47 -22.12 1.56
C PRO A 15 19.12 -20.63 1.77
N LEU A 16 19.57 -19.72 0.90
CA LEU A 16 19.42 -18.27 1.03
C LEU A 16 18.49 -17.69 -0.04
N HIS A 17 17.25 -18.19 -0.08
CA HIS A 17 16.18 -17.58 -0.86
C HIS A 17 15.31 -16.70 0.01
N GLU A 18 15.43 -15.41 -0.23
CA GLU A 18 14.75 -14.39 0.56
C GLU A 18 13.98 -13.46 -0.36
N MET A 19 12.80 -13.06 0.11
CA MET A 19 11.99 -12.03 -0.52
C MET A 19 11.64 -11.03 0.57
N ASN A 20 11.82 -9.75 0.27
CA ASN A 20 11.50 -8.66 1.18
C ASN A 20 10.57 -7.66 0.48
N LEU A 21 9.35 -7.56 0.99
CA LEU A 21 8.32 -6.63 0.54
C LEU A 21 8.11 -5.45 1.52
N TYR A 22 9.08 -5.19 2.40
CA TYR A 22 8.97 -4.23 3.51
C TYR A 22 7.82 -4.56 4.48
N SER A 23 7.64 -3.71 5.50
CA SER A 23 6.69 -3.94 6.58
C SER A 23 5.27 -3.49 6.26
N ASP A 24 4.30 -4.16 6.89
CA ASP A 24 2.89 -3.76 6.95
C ASP A 24 2.70 -2.26 7.19
N THR A 25 1.75 -1.67 6.46
CA THR A 25 1.55 -0.21 6.42
C THR A 25 0.08 0.14 6.61
N THR A 26 -0.17 1.29 7.25
CA THR A 26 -1.51 1.90 7.33
C THR A 26 -1.52 3.20 6.54
N ILE A 27 -2.46 3.33 5.61
CA ILE A 27 -2.64 4.51 4.75
C ILE A 27 -3.99 5.18 5.00
N THR A 28 -4.13 6.47 4.68
CA THR A 28 -5.45 7.12 4.70
C THR A 28 -6.24 6.73 3.45
N LEU A 29 -7.57 6.70 3.55
CA LEU A 29 -8.43 6.48 2.40
C LEU A 29 -8.08 7.46 1.26
N GLY A 30 -7.68 6.90 0.12
CA GLY A 30 -7.36 7.68 -1.07
C GLY A 30 -5.90 8.12 -1.19
N ASP A 31 -5.04 7.68 -0.28
CA ASP A 31 -3.57 7.77 -0.43
C ASP A 31 -3.06 6.67 -1.36
N SER A 32 -1.86 6.88 -1.91
CA SER A 32 -1.11 5.86 -2.64
C SER A 32 0.01 5.30 -1.75
N VAL A 33 0.43 4.07 -2.02
CA VAL A 33 1.56 3.42 -1.37
C VAL A 33 2.56 2.92 -2.42
N ASP A 34 3.83 3.17 -2.14
CA ASP A 34 4.94 2.64 -2.92
C ASP A 34 5.35 1.28 -2.36
N LEU A 35 5.31 0.25 -3.21
CA LEU A 35 5.78 -1.09 -2.93
C LEU A 35 7.12 -1.30 -3.61
N HIS A 36 8.08 -1.85 -2.89
CA HIS A 36 9.37 -2.25 -3.44
C HIS A 36 9.68 -3.68 -3.00
N ALA A 37 9.98 -4.54 -3.96
CA ALA A 37 10.31 -5.93 -3.73
C ALA A 37 11.79 -6.16 -4.00
N GLU A 38 12.46 -6.79 -3.04
CA GLU A 38 13.85 -7.22 -3.17
C GLU A 38 13.91 -8.74 -3.04
N ALA A 39 14.32 -9.39 -4.13
CA ALA A 39 14.47 -10.85 -4.22
C ALA A 39 15.95 -11.22 -4.23
N PHE A 40 16.35 -12.12 -3.35
CA PHE A 40 17.67 -12.72 -3.31
C PHE A 40 17.52 -14.18 -3.75
N LEU A 41 17.84 -14.44 -5.03
CA LEU A 41 17.77 -15.74 -5.68
C LEU A 41 19.13 -16.09 -6.31
N GLU A 42 19.33 -17.37 -6.65
CA GLU A 42 20.55 -17.85 -7.32
C GLU A 42 20.73 -17.26 -8.72
N GLY A 43 19.63 -17.13 -9.48
CA GLY A 43 19.64 -16.54 -10.81
C GLY A 43 19.69 -15.01 -10.81
N ASN A 44 20.32 -14.46 -11.84
CA ASN A 44 20.41 -13.02 -12.06
C ASN A 44 19.18 -12.44 -12.78
N GLN A 45 18.44 -13.26 -13.53
CA GLN A 45 17.20 -12.85 -14.17
C GLN A 45 16.03 -13.23 -13.28
N ILE A 46 15.40 -12.22 -12.70
CA ILE A 46 14.28 -12.37 -11.76
C ILE A 46 12.99 -11.92 -12.43
N PHE A 47 11.97 -12.76 -12.34
CA PHE A 47 10.62 -12.51 -12.82
C PHE A 47 9.69 -12.35 -11.62
N TYR A 48 8.99 -11.22 -11.56
CA TYR A 48 8.03 -10.92 -10.50
C TYR A 48 6.61 -11.29 -10.93
N PHE A 49 5.79 -11.65 -9.95
CA PHE A 49 4.37 -11.88 -10.09
C PHE A 49 3.66 -11.36 -8.84
N TRP A 50 2.63 -10.53 -9.03
CA TRP A 50 1.97 -9.82 -7.95
C TRP A 50 0.48 -10.17 -7.85
N GLU A 51 -0.01 -10.35 -6.63
CA GLU A 51 -1.43 -10.59 -6.35
C GLU A 51 -1.98 -9.55 -5.36
N PRO A 52 -3.21 -9.05 -5.57
CA PRO A 52 -4.10 -9.34 -6.69
C PRO A 52 -3.73 -8.53 -7.95
N PRO A 53 -3.86 -9.10 -9.15
CA PRO A 53 -3.37 -8.46 -10.38
C PRO A 53 -4.12 -7.16 -10.74
N GLY A 54 -5.39 -7.01 -10.31
CA GLY A 54 -6.19 -5.82 -10.61
C GLY A 54 -5.76 -4.54 -9.87
N LEU A 55 -4.96 -4.66 -8.81
CA LEU A 55 -4.45 -3.51 -8.04
C LEU A 55 -3.05 -3.06 -8.49
N ILE A 56 -2.34 -3.93 -9.21
CA ILE A 56 -0.92 -3.77 -9.50
C ILE A 56 -0.75 -3.48 -10.99
N GLN A 57 -0.23 -2.30 -11.32
CA GLN A 57 -0.13 -1.85 -12.71
C GLN A 57 0.97 -2.59 -13.48
N CYS A 58 2.13 -2.83 -12.87
CA CYS A 58 3.24 -3.53 -13.49
C CYS A 58 3.50 -4.88 -12.83
N GLN A 59 3.00 -5.95 -13.45
CA GLN A 59 3.17 -7.32 -12.96
C GLN A 59 4.62 -7.81 -12.98
N GLY A 60 5.48 -7.27 -13.84
CA GLY A 60 6.88 -7.66 -13.96
C GLY A 60 7.88 -6.74 -13.27
N CYS A 61 7.42 -5.67 -12.62
CA CYS A 61 8.30 -4.68 -12.00
C CYS A 61 8.57 -5.02 -10.53
N PRO A 62 9.79 -4.77 -10.01
CA PRO A 62 10.09 -4.85 -8.58
C PRO A 62 9.47 -3.71 -7.78
N ALA A 63 9.15 -2.59 -8.43
CA ALA A 63 8.53 -1.42 -7.81
C ALA A 63 7.15 -1.15 -8.40
N ASN A 64 6.17 -0.87 -7.54
CA ASN A 64 4.81 -0.52 -7.94
C ASN A 64 4.27 0.61 -7.06
N ASN A 65 3.55 1.55 -7.65
CA ASN A 65 2.72 2.51 -6.90
C ASN A 65 1.27 2.07 -7.02
N ILE A 66 0.63 1.79 -5.89
CA ILE A 66 -0.77 1.36 -5.87
C ILE A 66 -1.64 2.27 -5.03
N LYS A 67 -2.93 2.25 -5.36
CA LYS A 67 -3.98 2.96 -4.62
C LYS A 67 -5.05 1.95 -4.21
N THR A 68 -5.32 1.85 -2.92
CA THR A 68 -6.38 0.99 -2.38
C THR A 68 -7.34 1.78 -1.50
N PHE A 69 -8.61 1.39 -1.53
CA PHE A 69 -9.69 2.01 -0.74
C PHE A 69 -10.18 1.11 0.40
N HIS A 70 -9.64 -0.11 0.47
CA HIS A 70 -9.96 -1.12 1.48
C HIS A 70 -8.68 -1.77 1.95
N ASP A 71 -8.75 -2.42 3.13
CA ASP A 71 -7.68 -3.28 3.61
C ASP A 71 -7.38 -4.35 2.57
N GLN A 72 -6.10 -4.56 2.27
CA GLN A 72 -5.65 -5.52 1.28
C GLN A 72 -4.37 -6.21 1.73
N VAL A 73 -4.24 -7.47 1.34
CA VAL A 73 -2.97 -8.20 1.43
C VAL A 73 -2.40 -8.24 0.02
N ILE A 74 -1.19 -7.73 -0.14
CA ILE A 74 -0.45 -7.84 -1.39
C ILE A 74 0.57 -8.94 -1.23
N VAL A 75 0.62 -9.82 -2.21
CA VAL A 75 1.55 -10.94 -2.25
C VAL A 75 2.43 -10.79 -3.48
N VAL A 76 3.71 -11.01 -3.29
CA VAL A 76 4.69 -11.01 -4.37
C VAL A 76 5.40 -12.36 -4.40
N LYS A 77 5.56 -12.88 -5.61
CA LYS A 77 6.38 -14.05 -5.89
C LYS A 77 7.44 -13.66 -6.91
N ALA A 78 8.68 -13.99 -6.60
CA ALA A 78 9.80 -13.86 -7.52
C ALA A 78 10.25 -15.26 -7.96
N THR A 79 10.57 -15.41 -9.24
CA THR A 79 11.11 -16.65 -9.80
C THR A 79 12.32 -16.33 -10.68
N ASP A 80 13.39 -17.12 -10.61
CA ASP A 80 14.57 -16.92 -11.46
C ASP A 80 14.58 -17.83 -12.71
N GLN A 81 15.60 -17.69 -13.57
CA GLN A 81 15.81 -18.56 -14.74
C GLN A 81 16.03 -20.04 -14.41
N TYR A 82 16.36 -20.34 -13.16
CA TYR A 82 16.58 -21.69 -12.64
C TYR A 82 15.30 -22.24 -11.99
N ASN A 83 14.19 -21.52 -12.10
CA ASN A 83 12.90 -21.90 -11.55
C ASN A 83 12.90 -21.98 -10.00
N CYS A 84 13.82 -21.28 -9.34
CA CYS A 84 13.83 -21.06 -7.91
C CYS A 84 12.90 -19.92 -7.54
N GLU A 85 12.23 -20.03 -6.39
CA GLU A 85 11.14 -19.13 -6.02
C GLU A 85 11.35 -18.53 -4.62
N ALA A 86 10.99 -17.27 -4.47
CA ALA A 86 10.86 -16.59 -3.18
C ALA A 86 9.52 -15.85 -3.13
N LYS A 87 8.94 -15.72 -1.93
CA LYS A 87 7.60 -15.17 -1.75
C LYS A 87 7.55 -14.34 -0.47
N ASP A 88 6.86 -13.21 -0.54
CA ASP A 88 6.54 -12.39 0.63
C ASP A 88 5.16 -11.75 0.50
N SER A 89 4.64 -11.22 1.60
CA SER A 89 3.35 -10.54 1.66
C SER A 89 3.36 -9.38 2.62
N ILE A 90 2.65 -8.32 2.25
CA ILE A 90 2.43 -7.12 3.08
C ILE A 90 0.94 -6.91 3.32
N GLN A 91 0.58 -6.57 4.55
CA GLN A 91 -0.76 -6.12 4.89
C GLN A 91 -0.83 -4.59 4.82
N ILE A 92 -1.74 -4.10 3.98
CA ILE A 92 -2.09 -2.68 3.88
C ILE A 92 -3.43 -2.47 4.56
N ARG A 93 -3.47 -1.59 5.56
CA ARG A 93 -4.70 -1.16 6.24
C ARG A 93 -5.09 0.24 5.80
N VAL A 94 -6.38 0.47 5.60
CA VAL A 94 -6.92 1.76 5.15
C VAL A 94 -7.71 2.42 6.28
N ASP A 95 -7.18 3.54 6.78
CA ASP A 95 -7.86 4.36 7.78
C ASP A 95 -8.89 5.27 7.12
N VAL A 96 -10.17 5.01 7.42
CA VAL A 96 -11.32 5.79 6.96
C VAL A 96 -11.67 6.86 8.01
N LYS A 97 -10.68 7.65 8.42
CA LYS A 97 -10.96 8.87 9.19
C LYS A 97 -11.71 9.84 8.29
N ARG A 98 -13.01 9.96 8.53
CA ARG A 98 -13.82 11.02 7.92
C ARG A 98 -13.51 12.32 8.68
N PRO A 99 -12.88 13.33 8.07
CA PRO A 99 -12.89 14.65 8.67
C PRO A 99 -14.34 15.10 8.71
N ILE A 100 -14.96 15.04 9.88
CA ILE A 100 -16.18 15.79 10.14
C ILE A 100 -15.79 17.26 10.13
N PHE A 101 -15.87 17.88 8.96
CA PHE A 101 -15.96 19.33 8.88
C PHE A 101 -17.30 19.70 9.51
N SER A 102 -17.30 19.83 10.84
CA SER A 102 -18.36 20.51 11.54
C SER A 102 -18.29 21.95 11.04
N LEU A 103 -19.09 22.25 10.01
CA LEU A 103 -19.47 23.61 9.71
C LEU A 103 -20.33 24.06 10.90
N MET A 104 -19.69 24.34 12.04
CA MET A 104 -20.24 25.32 12.97
C MET A 104 -20.30 26.62 12.18
N TYR A 105 -21.43 26.80 11.51
CA TYR A 105 -21.93 28.09 11.09
C TYR A 105 -21.73 29.01 12.29
N SER A 106 -20.82 29.98 12.15
CA SER A 106 -20.79 31.17 12.99
C SER A 106 -22.08 31.94 12.70
N HIS A 107 -23.20 31.51 13.27
CA HIS A 107 -24.36 32.37 13.40
C HIS A 107 -24.08 33.31 14.57
N GLN A 108 -23.18 34.27 14.37
CA GLN A 108 -23.09 35.42 15.24
C GLN A 108 -24.19 36.37 14.79
N THR A 109 -25.29 36.30 15.52
CA THR A 109 -26.47 37.15 15.42
C THR A 109 -26.06 38.61 15.32
N MET A 110 -26.44 39.28 14.22
CA MET A 110 -26.47 40.74 14.20
C MET A 110 -27.53 41.17 15.23
N MET A 111 -27.10 41.58 16.43
CA MET A 111 -27.98 42.40 17.27
C MET A 111 -27.80 43.84 16.81
N GLU A 112 -28.82 44.33 16.11
CA GLU A 112 -29.07 45.74 15.87
C GLU A 112 -29.03 46.50 17.19
N SER A 113 -28.03 47.37 17.40
CA SER A 113 -28.11 48.39 18.45
C SER A 113 -28.71 49.66 17.83
N THR A 114 -30.03 49.66 17.65
CA THR A 114 -30.78 50.91 17.51
C THR A 114 -30.64 51.68 18.82
N THR A 115 -29.81 52.72 18.81
CA THR A 115 -29.77 53.71 19.88
C THR A 115 -31.09 54.49 19.86
N ALA A 116 -32.06 54.04 20.67
CA ALA A 116 -33.25 54.80 20.98
C ALA A 116 -32.88 55.95 21.94
N LEU A 117 -33.15 57.18 21.49
CA LEU A 117 -33.24 58.36 22.34
C LEU A 117 -34.26 58.13 23.47
N PRO A 118 -33.99 58.51 24.72
CA PRO A 118 -35.06 58.91 25.62
C PRO A 118 -35.36 60.40 25.37
N ASP A 119 -36.50 60.63 24.74
CA ASP A 119 -37.20 61.90 24.80
C ASP A 119 -37.63 62.19 26.26
N MET A 120 -37.58 63.48 26.59
CA MET A 120 -38.46 64.22 27.52
C MET A 120 -38.17 64.30 29.04
N VAL A 121 -37.82 65.54 29.45
CA VAL A 121 -38.68 66.52 30.19
C VAL A 121 -38.23 67.01 31.58
N THR A 122 -38.08 68.35 31.64
CA THR A 122 -38.19 69.35 32.73
C THR A 122 -37.22 69.38 33.91
N LEU A 123 -36.53 70.52 34.05
CA LEU A 123 -36.87 71.59 35.01
C LEU A 123 -36.59 72.97 34.38
#